data_AF-A0A7Z1MY17-F1
#
_entry.id   AF-A0A7Z1MY17-F1
#
_cell.length_a   1.000
_cell.length_b   1.000
_cell.length_c   1.000
_cell.angle_alpha   90.00
_cell.angle_beta   90.00
_cell.angle_gamma   90.00
#
_symmetry.space_group_name_H-M   'P 1'
#
loop_
_entity.id
_entity.type
_entity.pdbx_description
1 polymer ?
#
loop_
_entity_poly.entity_id
_entity_poly.type
_entity_poly.pdbx_seq_one_letter_code
_entity_poly.pdbx_strand_id
1 'polypeptide(L)'
;DNPEGHVSAILGHKNDPGVDILSIIYQHGIEIEFPDDVLQEAEEVPDVIEPSEIEGRRDLRDELTITIDGADAKDLDDAIAVKKLKNGNNELTVRIADVSYYVKEGSALDKEAYDRATSVYLVDRVIPMIPHRLSNGICSLNPEEDRLTLSCRMEINERGEVVKHEIFDSVIHSNYRM
;
A
#
# COMPACT_ATOMS: atom_id res chain seq x y z
N ASP A 1 25.01 -26.96 34.66
CA ASP A 1 24.97 -25.53 34.35
C ASP A 1 23.62 -25.19 33.75
N ASN A 2 22.91 -24.25 34.37
CA ASN A 2 21.64 -23.74 33.84
C ASN A 2 21.94 -22.49 33.01
N PRO A 3 21.16 -22.22 31.96
CA PRO A 3 21.29 -20.97 31.22
C PRO A 3 20.95 -19.78 32.12
N GLU A 4 21.74 -18.71 31.99
CA GLU A 4 21.51 -17.41 32.63
C GLU A 4 20.96 -16.40 31.60
N GLY A 5 20.17 -15.43 32.05
CA GLY A 5 19.57 -14.40 31.20
C GLY A 5 19.17 -13.16 32.01
N HIS A 6 18.83 -12.08 31.31
CA HIS A 6 18.32 -10.84 31.91
C HIS A 6 16.96 -10.48 31.29
N VAL A 7 16.13 -9.76 32.04
CA VAL A 7 14.83 -9.29 31.55
C VAL A 7 15.05 -8.04 30.71
N SER A 8 14.73 -8.11 29.42
CA SER A 8 14.81 -6.97 28.49
C SER A 8 13.52 -6.16 28.43
N ALA A 9 12.35 -6.80 28.63
CA ALA A 9 11.05 -6.14 28.60
C ALA A 9 10.03 -6.81 29.55
N ILE A 10 9.08 -6.03 30.06
CA ILE A 10 7.93 -6.50 30.85
C ILE A 10 6.67 -6.16 30.06
N LEU A 11 5.97 -7.18 29.54
CA LEU A 11 4.80 -6.99 28.66
C LEU A 11 3.52 -6.62 29.42
N GLY A 12 3.41 -6.97 30.70
CA GLY A 12 2.22 -6.74 31.53
C GLY A 12 1.75 -8.01 32.26
N HIS A 13 0.58 -7.95 32.88
CA HIS A 13 -0.02 -9.11 33.51
C HIS A 13 -0.86 -9.90 32.50
N LYS A 14 -0.91 -11.23 32.62
CA LYS A 14 -1.60 -12.13 31.67
C LYS A 14 -3.11 -11.87 31.44
N ASN A 15 -3.73 -11.08 32.33
CA ASN A 15 -5.14 -10.73 32.26
C ASN A 15 -5.36 -9.29 31.76
N ASP A 16 -4.28 -8.55 31.47
CA ASP A 16 -4.38 -7.19 30.97
C ASP A 16 -4.78 -7.24 29.49
N PRO A 17 -5.71 -6.39 29.04
CA PRO A 17 -6.13 -6.36 27.65
C PRO A 17 -4.96 -6.15 26.69
N GLY A 18 -4.85 -6.99 25.66
CA GLY A 18 -3.82 -6.88 24.60
C GLY A 18 -2.48 -7.52 24.93
N VAL A 19 -2.24 -7.99 26.17
CA VAL A 19 -0.99 -8.70 26.52
C VAL A 19 -0.90 -10.06 25.84
N ASP A 20 -2.02 -10.72 25.60
CA ASP A 20 -2.12 -11.94 24.80
C ASP A 20 -1.61 -11.71 23.37
N ILE A 21 -2.07 -10.62 22.72
CA ILE A 21 -1.64 -10.26 21.36
C ILE A 21 -0.17 -9.86 21.34
N LEU A 22 0.28 -9.02 22.28
CA LEU A 22 1.70 -8.66 22.42
C LEU A 22 2.58 -9.90 22.61
N SER A 23 2.14 -10.88 23.42
CA SER A 23 2.91 -12.11 23.62
C SER A 23 3.12 -12.89 22.32
N ILE A 24 2.11 -12.93 21.43
CA ILE A 24 2.19 -13.58 20.11
C ILE A 24 3.16 -12.81 19.20
N ILE A 25 3.05 -11.47 19.16
CA ILE A 25 3.96 -10.61 18.39
C ILE A 25 5.42 -10.90 18.76
N TYR A 26 5.76 -10.83 20.05
CA TYR A 26 7.13 -11.09 20.52
C TYR A 26 7.56 -12.55 20.33
N GLN A 27 6.66 -13.52 20.50
CA GLN A 27 6.96 -14.93 20.28
C GLN A 27 7.36 -15.22 18.82
N HIS A 28 6.78 -14.48 17.88
CA HIS A 28 7.08 -14.59 16.45
C HIS A 28 8.19 -13.62 15.99
N GLY A 29 8.75 -12.81 16.89
CA GLY A 29 9.81 -11.86 16.56
C GLY A 29 9.35 -10.75 15.61
N ILE A 30 8.07 -10.39 15.65
CA ILE A 30 7.52 -9.32 14.81
C ILE A 30 7.83 -7.98 15.49
N GLU A 31 8.58 -7.13 14.80
CA GLU A 31 8.87 -5.80 15.31
C GLU A 31 7.71 -4.84 15.08
N ILE A 32 7.33 -4.14 16.15
CA ILE A 32 6.20 -3.21 16.15
C ILE A 32 6.66 -1.83 15.70
N GLU A 33 7.77 -1.36 16.27
CA GLU A 33 8.29 -0.01 16.07
C GLU A 33 9.15 0.06 14.80
N PHE A 34 9.06 1.17 14.09
CA PHE A 34 9.96 1.45 12.97
C PHE A 34 11.25 2.08 13.51
N PRO A 35 12.42 1.74 12.94
CA PRO A 35 13.66 2.44 13.22
C PRO A 35 13.58 3.96 12.93
N ASP A 36 14.35 4.76 13.67
CA ASP A 36 14.34 6.23 13.57
C ASP A 36 14.70 6.75 12.16
N ASP A 37 15.63 6.09 11.47
CA ASP A 37 16.04 6.45 10.10
C ASP A 37 14.93 6.17 9.08
N VAL A 38 14.18 5.08 9.25
CA VAL A 38 12.98 4.77 8.45
C VAL A 38 11.90 5.82 8.64
N LEU A 39 11.66 6.24 9.88
CA LEU A 39 10.71 7.31 10.18
C LEU A 39 11.15 8.65 9.59
N GLN A 40 12.44 8.96 9.65
CA GLN A 40 12.98 10.17 9.05
C GLN A 40 12.79 10.18 7.52
N GLU A 41 13.12 9.09 6.82
CA GLU A 41 12.89 8.98 5.37
C GLU A 41 11.40 9.13 5.03
N ALA A 42 10.50 8.54 5.82
CA ALA A 42 9.06 8.66 5.59
C ALA A 42 8.53 10.09 5.75
N GLU A 43 9.10 10.88 6.67
CA GLU A 43 8.74 12.29 6.85
C GLU A 43 9.27 13.19 5.72
N GLU A 44 10.32 12.79 5.02
CA GLU A 44 10.84 13.51 3.85
C GLU A 44 9.98 13.32 2.60
N VAL A 45 9.12 12.29 2.56
CA VAL A 45 8.19 12.06 1.45
C VAL A 45 7.06 13.11 1.46
N PRO A 46 6.83 13.82 0.35
CA PRO A 46 5.73 14.78 0.22
C PRO A 46 4.35 14.13 0.37
N ASP A 47 3.39 14.89 0.94
CA ASP A 47 2.00 14.46 1.06
C ASP A 47 1.19 14.63 -0.23
N VAL A 48 1.72 15.35 -1.21
CA VAL A 48 1.08 15.64 -2.51
C VAL A 48 2.09 15.47 -3.63
N ILE A 49 1.60 15.07 -4.81
CA ILE A 49 2.44 14.98 -6.01
C ILE A 49 2.73 16.37 -6.57
N GLU A 50 3.96 16.57 -7.04
CA GLU A 50 4.41 17.76 -7.73
C GLU A 50 4.14 17.65 -9.25
N PRO A 51 3.84 18.76 -9.95
CA PRO A 51 3.54 18.73 -11.39
C PRO A 51 4.65 18.10 -12.26
N SER A 52 5.91 18.24 -11.84
CA SER A 52 7.06 17.63 -12.54
C SER A 52 7.06 16.10 -12.47
N GLU A 53 6.41 15.50 -11.47
CA GLU A 53 6.37 14.04 -11.29
C GLU A 53 5.36 13.37 -12.23
N ILE A 54 4.51 14.18 -12.87
CA ILE A 54 3.56 13.76 -13.91
C ILE A 54 4.26 13.62 -15.27
N GLU A 55 5.39 14.29 -15.46
CA GLU A 55 6.12 14.24 -16.74
C GLU A 55 6.54 12.80 -17.08
N GLY A 56 6.18 12.35 -18.29
CA GLY A 56 6.46 10.99 -18.76
C GLY A 56 5.42 9.94 -18.33
N ARG A 57 4.47 10.28 -17.46
CA ARG A 57 3.36 9.40 -17.07
C ARG A 57 2.14 9.64 -17.96
N ARG A 58 1.31 8.61 -18.12
CA ARG A 58 0.02 8.74 -18.81
C ARG A 58 -0.99 9.39 -17.87
N ASP A 59 -1.58 10.51 -18.30
CA ASP A 59 -2.64 11.18 -17.54
C ASP A 59 -3.98 10.47 -17.72
N LEU A 60 -4.52 9.90 -16.64
CA LEU A 60 -5.80 9.20 -16.59
C LEU A 60 -6.78 9.86 -15.62
N ARG A 61 -6.52 11.09 -15.17
CA ARG A 61 -7.34 11.78 -14.16
C ARG A 61 -8.78 12.04 -14.58
N ASP A 62 -9.04 12.12 -15.89
CA ASP A 62 -10.38 12.28 -16.45
C ASP A 62 -11.18 10.97 -16.58
N GLU A 63 -10.57 9.82 -16.29
CA GLU A 63 -11.26 8.53 -16.35
C GLU A 63 -11.95 8.22 -15.01
N LEU A 64 -13.24 7.87 -15.05
CA LEU A 64 -13.98 7.43 -13.87
C LEU A 64 -13.27 6.24 -13.21
N THR A 65 -12.66 6.50 -12.07
CA THR A 65 -11.79 5.57 -11.32
C THR A 65 -12.32 5.41 -9.92
N ILE A 66 -12.38 4.18 -9.42
CA ILE A 66 -12.88 3.86 -8.08
C ILE A 66 -11.96 2.86 -7.38
N THR A 67 -11.94 2.91 -6.05
CA THR A 67 -11.44 1.82 -5.19
C THR A 67 -12.62 1.10 -4.53
N ILE A 68 -12.45 -0.18 -4.19
CA ILE A 68 -13.49 -0.99 -3.56
C ILE A 68 -12.84 -1.82 -2.45
N ASP A 69 -13.10 -1.45 -1.20
CA ASP A 69 -12.34 -1.97 -0.06
C ASP A 69 -13.23 -2.21 1.16
N GLY A 70 -12.70 -2.90 2.17
CA GLY A 70 -13.38 -3.02 3.47
C GLY A 70 -13.63 -1.64 4.10
N ALA A 71 -14.71 -1.50 4.88
CA ALA A 71 -15.08 -0.23 5.52
C ALA A 71 -13.93 0.36 6.38
N ASP A 72 -13.15 -0.49 7.04
CA ASP A 72 -12.05 -0.11 7.92
C ASP A 72 -10.69 0.05 7.20
N ALA A 73 -10.61 -0.25 5.90
CA ALA A 73 -9.38 -0.13 5.12
C ALA A 73 -8.92 1.34 4.98
N LYS A 74 -7.61 1.55 4.95
CA LYS A 74 -7.01 2.90 4.80
C LYS A 74 -5.86 2.93 3.78
N ASP A 75 -5.29 1.78 3.54
CA ASP A 75 -4.29 1.40 2.55
C ASP A 75 -5.02 0.89 1.29
N LEU A 76 -5.40 1.82 0.41
CA LEU A 76 -6.11 1.51 -0.83
C LEU A 76 -5.08 1.29 -1.94
N ASP A 77 -4.68 0.05 -2.17
CA ASP A 77 -3.56 -0.28 -3.06
C ASP A 77 -3.93 -0.29 -4.55
N ASP A 78 -5.20 -0.57 -4.87
CA ASP A 78 -5.67 -0.71 -6.24
C ASP A 78 -6.96 0.07 -6.55
N ALA A 79 -7.04 0.53 -7.80
CA ALA A 79 -8.20 1.22 -8.34
C ALA A 79 -8.53 0.70 -9.74
N ILE A 80 -9.82 0.72 -10.09
CA ILE A 80 -10.32 0.20 -11.36
C ILE A 80 -11.10 1.24 -12.15
N ALA A 81 -11.02 1.14 -13.48
CA ALA A 81 -11.96 1.75 -14.40
C ALA A 81 -12.37 0.73 -15.47
N VAL A 82 -13.65 0.74 -15.86
CA VAL A 82 -14.19 -0.18 -16.87
C VAL A 82 -14.99 0.60 -17.90
N LYS A 83 -14.77 0.32 -19.19
CA LYS A 83 -15.60 0.86 -20.27
C LYS A 83 -15.81 -0.15 -21.39
N LYS A 84 -16.92 -0.02 -22.11
CA LYS A 84 -17.22 -0.82 -23.31
C LYS A 84 -16.52 -0.23 -24.52
N LEU A 85 -15.82 -1.05 -25.30
CA LEU A 85 -15.19 -0.67 -26.55
C LEU A 85 -16.16 -0.79 -27.74
N LYS A 86 -15.86 -0.06 -28.83
CA LYS A 86 -16.69 -0.04 -30.05
C LYS A 86 -16.83 -1.40 -30.73
N ASN A 87 -15.86 -2.29 -30.54
CA ASN A 87 -15.85 -3.64 -31.09
C ASN A 87 -16.65 -4.65 -30.24
N GLY A 88 -17.28 -4.21 -29.14
CA GLY A 88 -18.04 -5.06 -28.24
C GLY A 88 -17.22 -5.64 -27.07
N ASN A 89 -15.91 -5.49 -27.05
CA ASN A 89 -15.08 -5.92 -25.91
C ASN A 89 -15.19 -4.92 -24.74
N ASN A 90 -14.70 -5.32 -23.57
CA ASN A 90 -14.55 -4.43 -22.41
C ASN A 90 -13.08 -4.02 -22.29
N GLU A 91 -12.81 -2.78 -21.89
CA GLU A 91 -11.51 -2.35 -21.42
C GLU A 91 -11.56 -2.23 -19.89
N LEU A 92 -10.71 -2.99 -19.21
CA LEU A 92 -10.45 -2.90 -17.78
C LEU A 92 -9.08 -2.24 -17.60
N THR A 93 -9.02 -1.14 -16.87
CA THR A 93 -7.75 -0.56 -16.42
C THR A 93 -7.64 -0.74 -14.91
N VAL A 94 -6.68 -1.56 -14.49
CA VAL A 94 -6.28 -1.72 -13.08
C VAL A 94 -5.11 -0.81 -12.82
N ARG A 95 -5.15 -0.04 -11.74
CA ARG A 95 -4.12 0.91 -11.32
C ARG A 95 -3.64 0.47 -9.95
N ILE A 96 -2.35 0.21 -9.81
CA ILE A 96 -1.73 -0.12 -8.52
C ILE A 96 -0.96 1.11 -8.05
N ALA A 97 -1.03 1.41 -6.76
CA ALA A 97 -0.23 2.46 -6.14
C ALA A 97 1.26 2.29 -6.48
N ASP A 98 1.90 3.37 -6.93
CA ASP A 98 3.32 3.34 -7.29
C ASP A 98 4.22 3.50 -6.05
N VAL A 99 4.17 2.52 -5.14
CA VAL A 99 4.96 2.52 -3.90
C VAL A 99 6.46 2.61 -4.19
N SER A 100 6.92 2.00 -5.29
CA SER A 100 8.32 2.03 -5.74
C SER A 100 8.83 3.44 -6.08
N TYR A 101 7.90 4.36 -6.34
CA TYR A 101 8.25 5.75 -6.52
C TYR A 101 8.70 6.40 -5.20
N TYR A 102 8.14 6.02 -4.06
CA TYR A 102 8.45 6.61 -2.75
C TYR A 102 9.46 5.78 -1.95
N VAL A 103 9.42 4.45 -2.07
CA VAL A 103 10.35 3.52 -1.42
C VAL A 103 11.44 3.15 -2.42
N LYS A 104 12.61 3.78 -2.31
CA LYS A 104 13.72 3.61 -3.26
C LYS A 104 14.63 2.47 -2.86
N GLU A 105 15.04 1.68 -3.84
CA GLU A 105 16.01 0.58 -3.66
C GLU A 105 17.24 1.04 -2.86
N GLY A 106 17.55 0.32 -1.79
CA GLY A 106 18.68 0.57 -0.91
C GLY A 106 18.46 1.62 0.20
N SER A 107 17.30 2.30 0.24
CA SER A 107 16.94 3.24 1.31
C SER A 107 16.65 2.51 2.64
N ALA A 108 16.51 3.25 3.74
CA ALA A 108 16.08 2.68 5.02
C ALA A 108 14.66 2.09 4.92
N LEU A 109 13.74 2.80 4.26
CA LEU A 109 12.38 2.32 3.97
C LEU A 109 12.38 0.99 3.21
N ASP A 110 13.22 0.84 2.18
CA ASP A 110 13.31 -0.39 1.38
C ASP A 110 13.82 -1.58 2.21
N LYS A 111 14.89 -1.37 2.99
CA LYS A 111 15.45 -2.42 3.85
C LYS A 111 14.45 -2.87 4.91
N GLU A 112 13.78 -1.93 5.56
CA GLU A 112 12.79 -2.24 6.58
C GLU A 112 11.55 -2.92 5.97
N ALA A 113 11.09 -2.46 4.81
CA ALA A 113 10.00 -3.13 4.09
C ALA A 113 10.38 -4.55 3.68
N TYR A 114 11.63 -4.77 3.25
CA TYR A 114 12.17 -6.09 2.94
C TYR A 114 12.24 -6.99 4.18
N ASP A 115 12.72 -6.47 5.31
CA ASP A 115 12.85 -7.21 6.57
C ASP A 115 11.48 -7.58 7.17
N ARG A 116 10.49 -6.67 7.07
CA ARG A 116 9.10 -6.95 7.45
C ARG A 116 8.40 -7.88 6.47
N ALA A 117 8.70 -7.75 5.17
CA ALA A 117 8.16 -8.47 4.01
C ALA A 117 6.65 -8.35 3.74
N THR A 118 5.81 -8.23 4.78
CA THR A 118 4.36 -8.11 4.68
C THR A 118 3.80 -7.36 5.89
N SER A 119 2.68 -6.67 5.70
CA SER A 119 1.87 -6.19 6.82
C SER A 119 1.27 -7.38 7.58
N VAL A 120 1.22 -7.31 8.91
CA VAL A 120 0.62 -8.33 9.78
C VAL A 120 -0.70 -7.80 10.34
N TYR A 121 -1.80 -8.44 9.94
CA TYR A 121 -3.15 -8.09 10.40
C TYR A 121 -3.54 -8.96 11.59
N LEU A 122 -3.71 -8.33 12.75
CA LEU A 122 -4.13 -8.96 14.00
C LEU A 122 -5.58 -8.56 14.32
N VAL A 123 -6.16 -9.18 15.35
CA VAL A 123 -7.56 -8.94 15.74
C VAL A 123 -7.81 -7.48 16.11
N ASP A 124 -6.85 -6.81 16.75
CA ASP A 124 -7.01 -5.45 17.28
C ASP A 124 -6.17 -4.38 16.57
N ARG A 125 -5.23 -4.76 15.70
CA ARG A 125 -4.28 -3.83 15.06
C ARG A 125 -3.69 -4.39 13.78
N VAL A 126 -3.05 -3.51 13.02
CA VAL A 126 -2.19 -3.86 11.90
C VAL A 126 -0.78 -3.41 12.24
N ILE A 127 0.21 -4.29 12.01
CA ILE A 127 1.63 -3.92 12.01
C ILE A 127 2.01 -3.75 10.54
N PRO A 128 2.13 -2.52 10.02
CA PRO A 128 2.28 -2.30 8.60
C PRO A 128 3.71 -2.59 8.13
N MET A 129 3.84 -2.94 6.85
CA MET A 129 5.13 -3.14 6.17
C MET A 129 5.90 -1.83 6.00
N ILE A 130 5.20 -0.72 5.76
CA ILE A 130 5.77 0.63 5.65
C ILE A 130 5.06 1.59 6.61
N PRO A 131 5.66 2.71 7.01
CA PRO A 131 5.03 3.65 7.95
C PRO A 131 3.64 4.11 7.49
N HIS A 132 2.70 4.21 8.45
CA HIS A 132 1.31 4.56 8.16
C HIS A 132 1.11 5.88 7.42
N ARG A 133 2.01 6.84 7.62
CA ARG A 133 2.03 8.11 6.89
C ARG A 133 2.11 7.88 5.37
N LEU A 134 2.89 6.88 4.94
CA LEU A 134 2.99 6.49 3.54
C LEU A 134 1.81 5.61 3.13
N SER A 135 1.59 4.49 3.83
CA SER A 135 0.60 3.47 3.44
C SER A 135 -0.81 4.03 3.34
N ASN A 136 -1.21 4.91 4.27
CA ASN A 136 -2.56 5.48 4.31
C ASN A 136 -2.61 6.87 3.64
N GLY A 137 -1.46 7.41 3.26
CA GLY A 137 -1.30 8.75 2.70
C GLY A 137 -1.03 8.70 1.20
N ILE A 138 0.20 9.06 0.82
CA ILE A 138 0.59 9.21 -0.59
C ILE A 138 0.64 7.88 -1.37
N CYS A 139 0.81 6.74 -0.68
CA CYS A 139 0.74 5.41 -1.30
C CYS A 139 -0.68 4.83 -1.35
N SER A 140 -1.66 5.46 -0.71
CA SER A 140 -3.07 5.06 -0.81
C SER A 140 -3.75 5.82 -1.94
N LEU A 141 -4.57 5.13 -2.74
CA LEU A 141 -5.39 5.69 -3.82
C LEU A 141 -6.65 6.41 -3.29
N ASN A 142 -6.43 7.34 -2.37
CA ASN A 142 -7.48 8.10 -1.68
C ASN A 142 -8.39 8.85 -2.68
N PRO A 143 -9.70 8.94 -2.40
CA PRO A 143 -10.65 9.63 -3.26
C PRO A 143 -10.38 11.14 -3.29
N GLU A 144 -10.66 11.76 -4.43
CA GLU A 144 -10.51 13.19 -4.72
C GLU A 144 -9.08 13.71 -4.64
N GLU A 145 -8.10 12.82 -4.78
CA GLU A 145 -6.67 13.17 -4.77
C GLU A 145 -5.94 12.57 -5.97
N ASP A 146 -4.96 13.32 -6.50
CA ASP A 146 -4.10 12.83 -7.56
C ASP A 146 -3.05 11.87 -7.01
N ARG A 147 -2.85 10.73 -7.69
CA ARG A 147 -1.93 9.67 -7.26
C ARG A 147 -1.14 9.05 -8.40
N LEU A 148 0.12 8.75 -8.12
CA LEU A 148 1.01 8.01 -9.03
C LEU A 148 0.70 6.52 -8.96
N THR A 149 0.64 5.89 -10.13
CA THR A 149 0.23 4.49 -10.26
C THR A 149 1.03 3.78 -11.35
N LEU A 150 1.18 2.48 -11.18
CA LEU A 150 1.52 1.55 -12.26
C LEU A 150 0.21 0.94 -12.77
N SER A 151 -0.15 1.23 -14.03
CA SER A 151 -1.40 0.78 -14.62
C SER A 151 -1.22 -0.42 -15.54
N CYS A 152 -2.18 -1.34 -15.50
CA CYS A 152 -2.37 -2.40 -16.49
C CYS A 152 -3.73 -2.20 -17.18
N ARG A 153 -3.71 -1.90 -18.48
CA ARG A 153 -4.91 -1.75 -19.32
C ARG A 153 -5.10 -2.98 -20.17
N MET A 154 -6.24 -3.64 -20.02
CA MET A 154 -6.57 -4.92 -20.65
C MET A 154 -7.84 -4.80 -21.48
N GLU A 155 -7.80 -5.33 -22.70
CA GLU A 155 -8.99 -5.59 -23.51
C GLU A 155 -9.46 -7.02 -23.26
N ILE A 156 -10.71 -7.17 -22.85
CA ILE A 156 -11.34 -8.43 -22.45
C ILE A 156 -12.52 -8.71 -23.36
N ASN A 157 -12.54 -9.89 -23.99
CA ASN A 157 -13.63 -10.29 -24.89
C ASN A 157 -14.87 -10.80 -24.13
N GLU A 158 -15.96 -11.11 -24.85
CA GLU A 158 -17.22 -11.58 -24.24
C GLU A 158 -17.12 -12.92 -23.49
N ARG A 159 -16.03 -13.67 -23.68
CA ARG A 159 -15.74 -14.91 -22.96
C ARG A 159 -14.92 -14.68 -21.69
N GLY A 160 -14.52 -13.44 -21.41
CA GLY A 160 -13.65 -13.11 -20.28
C GLY A 160 -12.15 -13.30 -20.57
N GLU A 161 -11.75 -13.49 -21.83
CA GLU A 161 -10.34 -13.69 -22.19
C GLU A 161 -9.65 -12.33 -22.44
N VAL A 162 -8.46 -12.13 -21.87
CA VAL A 162 -7.62 -10.96 -22.16
C VAL A 162 -7.00 -11.14 -23.54
N VAL A 163 -7.41 -10.31 -24.50
CA VAL A 163 -6.94 -10.38 -25.90
C VAL A 163 -5.83 -9.37 -26.21
N LYS A 164 -5.67 -8.34 -25.37
CA LYS A 164 -4.62 -7.33 -25.45
C LYS A 164 -4.36 -6.73 -24.07
N HIS A 165 -3.11 -6.40 -23.77
CA HIS A 165 -2.78 -5.62 -22.58
C HIS A 165 -1.61 -4.66 -22.85
N GLU A 166 -1.48 -3.65 -22.00
CA GLU A 166 -0.31 -2.80 -21.87
C GLU A 166 -0.10 -2.42 -20.40
N ILE A 167 1.15 -2.24 -19.99
CA ILE A 167 1.54 -1.79 -18.65
C ILE A 167 2.31 -0.47 -18.81
N PHE A 168 1.98 0.54 -18.01
CA PHE A 168 2.59 1.86 -18.10
C PHE A 168 2.42 2.65 -16.79
N ASP A 169 3.34 3.59 -16.55
CA ASP A 169 3.22 4.54 -15.45
C ASP A 169 2.13 5.58 -15.75
N SER A 170 1.33 5.90 -14.74
CA SER A 170 0.20 6.82 -14.86
C SER A 170 -0.01 7.70 -13.64
N VAL A 171 -0.77 8.78 -13.84
CA VAL A 171 -1.40 9.56 -12.78
C VAL A 171 -2.91 9.40 -12.87
N ILE A 172 -3.56 9.23 -11.73
CA ILE A 172 -5.01 9.02 -11.63
C ILE A 172 -5.61 10.01 -10.64
N HIS A 173 -6.93 10.16 -10.70
CA HIS A 173 -7.73 10.84 -9.70
C HIS A 173 -8.86 9.89 -9.32
N SER A 174 -8.81 9.32 -8.11
CA SER A 174 -9.86 8.39 -7.66
C SER A 174 -11.13 9.18 -7.36
N ASN A 175 -12.26 8.85 -7.99
CA ASN A 175 -13.50 9.60 -7.82
C ASN A 175 -14.31 9.13 -6.61
N TYR A 176 -14.24 7.84 -6.29
CA TYR A 176 -15.01 7.26 -5.20
C TYR A 176 -14.25 6.12 -4.54
N ARG A 177 -14.37 6.07 -3.21
CA ARG A 177 -14.11 4.87 -2.40
C ARG A 177 -15.44 4.21 -2.11
N MET A 178 -15.59 2.93 -2.48
CA MET A 178 -16.82 2.16 -2.32
C MET A 178 -16.71 1.10 -1.22
#